data_AF-A0A5J4VA43-F1
#
_entry.id   AF-A0A5J4VA43-F1
#
_cell.length_a   1.000
_cell.length_b   1.000
_cell.length_c   1.000
_cell.angle_alpha   90.00
_cell.angle_beta   90.00
_cell.angle_gamma   90.00
#
_symmetry.space_group_name_H-M   'P 1'
#
loop_
_entity.id
_entity.type
_entity.pdbx_description
1 polymer ?
#
loop_
_entity_poly.entity_id
_entity_poly.type
_entity_poly.pdbx_seq_one_letter_code
_entity_poly.pdbx_strand_id
1 'polypeptide(L)'
;ETTIQVSDFSSGEIRQILIELQVDPASATETEPEAAKNLALGILQLRFGRTEESPIEEIEIPLSILVDDDEARRDATNNAFAESIEKVAAEVMSAEANEAHDKAMMELEAGRVAEARNILQQQQTRQTAYQNMMPETMSSTPQYQIFDQQRTRFASSIQQVGAAEHNGQLRRNMQLNSRRQGQQMAQGYFSSSNQAQMRSDEINANYGQPPPPFNQQFQPPKY
;
A
#
# COMPACT_ATOMS: atom_id res chain seq x y z
N GLU A 1 4.48 24.29 12.16
CA GLU A 1 4.58 23.11 13.04
C GLU A 1 3.42 22.18 12.70
N THR A 2 3.70 20.93 12.37
CA THR A 2 2.68 19.93 11.98
C THR A 2 2.67 18.85 13.06
N THR A 3 1.56 18.66 13.75
CA THR A 3 1.42 17.66 14.81
C THR A 3 0.56 16.51 14.31
N ILE A 4 1.08 15.29 14.39
CA ILE A 4 0.35 14.06 14.06
C ILE A 4 0.11 13.31 15.36
N GLN A 5 -1.15 13.10 15.73
CA GLN A 5 -1.51 12.27 16.87
C GLN A 5 -1.70 10.83 16.40
N VAL A 6 -0.99 9.89 17.02
CA VAL A 6 -1.11 8.46 16.76
C VAL A 6 -1.70 7.80 18.00
N SER A 7 -2.75 7.00 17.82
CA SER A 7 -3.39 6.23 18.89
C SER A 7 -2.41 5.26 19.57
N ASP A 8 -2.71 4.85 20.80
CA ASP A 8 -1.94 3.88 21.59
C ASP A 8 -1.41 2.70 20.75
N PHE A 9 -0.12 2.41 20.93
CA PHE A 9 0.55 1.27 20.32
C PHE A 9 0.33 0.04 21.20
N SER A 10 -0.20 -1.04 20.63
CA SER A 10 -0.15 -2.33 21.30
C SER A 10 1.24 -2.96 21.16
N SER A 11 1.66 -3.78 22.13
CA SER A 11 3.01 -4.38 22.15
C SER A 11 3.28 -5.17 20.87
N GLY A 12 4.27 -4.73 20.08
CA GLY A 12 4.70 -5.40 18.84
C GLY A 12 4.10 -4.84 17.55
N GLU A 13 3.24 -3.80 17.64
CA GLU A 13 2.79 -3.08 16.45
C GLU A 13 3.94 -2.26 15.83
N ILE A 14 4.15 -2.45 14.53
CA ILE A 14 5.01 -1.59 13.71
C ILE A 14 4.08 -0.68 12.90
N ARG A 15 4.23 0.63 13.05
CA ARG A 15 3.55 1.61 12.20
C ARG A 15 4.58 2.31 11.33
N GLN A 16 4.18 2.60 10.09
CA GLN A 16 4.96 3.37 9.14
C GLN A 16 4.29 4.73 8.96
N ILE A 17 5.09 5.79 8.98
CA ILE A 17 4.64 7.17 8.75
C ILE A 17 5.36 7.64 7.50
N LEU A 18 4.60 7.98 6.47
CA LEU A 18 5.11 8.60 5.26
C LEU A 18 5.00 10.12 5.41
N ILE A 19 6.10 10.83 5.16
CA ILE A 19 6.15 12.29 5.25
C ILE A 19 6.61 12.82 3.89
N GLU A 20 5.78 13.66 3.28
CA GLU A 20 6.15 14.43 2.09
C GLU A 20 6.61 15.83 2.50
N LEU A 21 7.77 16.25 2.00
CA LEU A 21 8.36 17.57 2.28
C LEU A 21 8.65 18.29 0.96
N GLN A 22 8.13 19.50 0.82
CA GLN A 22 8.54 20.40 -0.26
C GLN A 22 9.74 21.22 0.21
N VAL A 23 10.83 21.13 -0.54
CA VAL A 23 12.13 21.72 -0.17
C VAL A 23 12.65 22.61 -1.30
N ASP A 24 13.27 23.73 -0.92
CA ASP A 24 13.99 24.59 -1.86
C ASP A 24 15.48 24.22 -1.85
N PRO A 25 15.97 23.49 -2.87
CA PRO A 25 17.36 23.04 -2.89
C PRO A 25 18.37 24.20 -3.04
N ALA A 26 17.93 25.38 -3.49
CA ALA A 26 18.80 26.55 -3.62
C ALA A 26 19.25 27.10 -2.26
N SER A 27 18.55 26.74 -1.18
CA SER A 27 18.90 27.13 0.19
C SER A 27 20.01 26.27 0.82
N ALA A 28 20.48 25.23 0.12
CA ALA A 28 21.52 24.34 0.62
C ALA A 28 22.84 25.10 0.83
N THR A 29 23.40 24.96 2.02
CA THR A 29 24.66 25.61 2.37
C THR A 29 25.85 24.77 1.95
N GLU A 30 26.76 25.36 1.20
CA GLU A 30 28.04 24.74 0.85
C GLU A 30 28.94 24.69 2.08
N THR A 31 29.25 23.47 2.52
CA THR A 31 30.14 23.23 3.67
C THR A 31 31.60 23.15 3.25
N GLU A 32 31.88 22.62 2.05
CA GLU A 32 33.21 22.54 1.45
C GLU A 32 33.11 22.71 -0.08
N PRO A 33 34.09 23.38 -0.73
CA PRO A 33 34.11 23.49 -2.19
C PRO A 33 34.25 22.11 -2.83
N GLU A 34 33.42 21.85 -3.85
CA GLU A 34 33.29 20.56 -4.56
C GLU A 34 32.71 19.39 -3.73
N ALA A 35 32.16 19.64 -2.54
CA ALA A 35 31.42 18.64 -1.78
C ALA A 35 29.90 18.79 -1.97
N ALA A 36 29.16 17.72 -1.66
CA ALA A 36 27.70 17.79 -1.58
C ALA A 36 27.28 18.80 -0.50
N LYS A 37 26.35 19.69 -0.85
CA LYS A 37 25.79 20.70 0.06
C LYS A 37 24.78 20.03 0.97
N ASN A 38 24.85 20.28 2.27
CA ASN A 38 23.87 19.75 3.20
C ASN A 38 22.72 20.76 3.37
N LEU A 39 21.49 20.31 3.12
CA LEU A 39 20.27 21.04 3.41
C LEU A 39 19.59 20.44 4.64
N ALA A 40 19.67 21.14 5.77
CA ALA A 40 18.96 20.77 6.99
C ALA A 40 17.47 21.11 6.85
N LEU A 41 16.61 20.12 7.07
CA LEU A 41 15.14 20.24 6.95
C LEU A 41 14.44 20.40 8.31
N GLY A 42 15.20 20.30 9.40
CA GLY A 42 14.68 20.35 10.77
C GLY A 42 14.76 19.00 11.47
N ILE A 43 13.88 18.79 12.45
CA ILE A 43 13.88 17.61 13.32
C ILE A 43 12.46 17.05 13.38
N LEU A 44 12.32 15.75 13.15
CA LEU A 44 11.12 15.00 13.49
C LEU A 44 11.20 14.57 14.95
N GLN A 45 10.31 15.12 15.77
CA GLN A 45 10.21 14.78 17.20
C GLN A 45 9.10 13.75 17.42
N LEU A 46 9.47 12.57 17.91
CA LEU A 46 8.54 11.53 18.33
C LEU A 46 8.43 11.56 19.85
N ARG A 47 7.23 11.89 20.37
CA ARG A 47 6.94 11.94 21.80
C ARG A 47 5.95 10.86 22.17
N PHE A 48 6.27 10.08 23.20
CA PHE A 48 5.39 9.01 23.67
C PHE A 48 5.46 8.86 25.20
N GLY A 49 4.35 8.46 25.81
CA GLY A 49 4.29 8.03 27.21
C GLY A 49 3.96 6.54 27.27
N ARG A 50 4.51 5.82 28.25
CA ARG A 50 4.19 4.39 28.45
C ARG A 50 2.83 4.19 29.12
N THR A 51 2.42 5.16 29.93
CA THR A 51 1.14 5.27 30.63
C THR A 51 0.74 6.75 30.75
N GLU A 52 -0.53 7.06 31.03
CA GLU A 52 -1.03 8.44 31.18
C GLU A 52 -0.27 9.26 32.26
N GLU A 53 0.28 8.57 33.27
CA GLU A 53 1.03 9.20 34.38
C GLU A 53 2.55 9.14 34.22
N SER A 54 3.06 8.47 33.16
CA SER A 54 4.50 8.32 32.95
C SER A 54 5.13 9.58 32.33
N PRO A 55 6.42 9.85 32.60
CA PRO A 55 7.13 10.93 31.93
C PRO A 55 7.16 10.70 30.42
N ILE A 56 6.99 11.79 29.66
CA ILE A 56 7.05 11.76 28.20
C ILE A 56 8.49 11.47 27.78
N GLU A 57 8.67 10.40 27.01
CA GLU A 57 9.90 10.08 26.30
C GLU A 57 9.90 10.80 24.94
N GLU A 58 11.07 11.26 24.52
CA GLU A 58 11.25 12.02 23.28
C GLU A 58 12.41 11.43 22.47
N ILE A 59 12.18 11.22 21.17
CA ILE A 59 13.18 10.80 20.19
C ILE A 59 13.25 11.89 19.13
N GLU A 60 14.43 12.43 18.90
CA GLU A 60 14.69 13.44 17.88
C GLU A 60 15.39 12.81 16.69
N ILE A 61 14.77 12.92 15.51
CA ILE A 61 15.33 12.41 14.26
C ILE A 61 15.66 13.62 13.37
N PRO A 62 16.94 13.95 13.17
CA PRO A 62 17.32 15.05 12.27
C PRO A 62 17.01 14.69 10.83
N LEU A 63 16.38 15.60 10.10
CA LEU A 63 16.06 15.46 8.68
C LEU A 63 17.01 16.33 7.87
N SER A 64 17.64 15.74 6.85
CA SER A 64 18.55 16.44 5.95
C SER A 64 18.57 15.82 4.57
N ILE A 65 18.93 16.62 3.58
CA ILE A 65 19.13 16.20 2.18
C ILE A 65 20.51 16.64 1.74
N LEU A 66 21.21 15.78 1.01
CA LEU A 66 22.43 16.13 0.29
C LEU A 66 22.06 16.64 -1.10
N VAL A 67 22.47 17.86 -1.42
CA VAL A 67 22.29 18.51 -2.72
C VAL A 67 23.65 18.56 -3.39
N ASP A 68 23.83 17.79 -4.47
CA ASP A 68 25.08 17.74 -5.22
C ASP A 68 24.82 18.09 -6.69
N ASP A 69 25.66 18.98 -7.22
CA ASP A 69 25.64 19.39 -8.63
C ASP A 69 26.38 18.37 -9.53
N ASP A 70 27.17 17.47 -8.93
CA ASP A 70 27.86 16.36 -9.61
C ASP A 70 26.93 15.14 -9.73
N GLU A 71 26.53 14.84 -10.97
CA GLU A 71 25.68 13.71 -11.31
C GLU A 71 26.27 12.35 -10.90
N ALA A 72 27.58 12.14 -11.06
CA ALA A 72 28.20 10.86 -10.75
C ALA A 72 28.22 10.57 -9.25
N ARG A 73 28.48 11.59 -8.42
CA ARG A 73 28.43 11.45 -6.95
C ARG A 73 27.00 11.29 -6.46
N ARG A 74 26.07 12.09 -6.97
CA ARG A 74 24.64 11.97 -6.67
C ARG A 74 24.14 10.55 -6.95
N ASP A 75 24.46 10.03 -8.13
CA ASP A 75 24.01 8.69 -8.53
C ASP A 75 24.67 7.59 -7.70
N ALA A 76 25.95 7.74 -7.32
CA ALA A 76 26.62 6.81 -6.41
C ALA A 76 25.95 6.77 -5.02
N THR A 77 25.59 7.93 -4.47
CA THR A 77 24.86 8.02 -3.19
C THR A 77 23.45 7.45 -3.31
N ASN A 78 22.70 7.79 -4.36
CA ASN A 78 21.36 7.24 -4.60
C ASN A 78 21.40 5.72 -4.74
N ASN A 79 22.40 5.18 -5.45
CA ASN A 79 22.59 3.73 -5.56
C ASN A 79 22.91 3.07 -4.22
N ALA A 80 23.70 3.73 -3.35
CA ALA A 80 23.98 3.22 -2.00
C ALA A 80 22.72 3.15 -1.12
N PHE A 81 21.75 4.04 -1.34
CA PHE A 81 20.47 4.08 -0.63
C PHE A 81 19.29 3.50 -1.43
N ALA A 82 19.56 2.81 -2.55
CA ALA A 82 18.53 2.36 -3.48
C ALA A 82 17.45 1.52 -2.80
N GLU A 83 17.81 0.62 -1.88
CA GLU A 83 16.86 -0.22 -1.14
C GLU A 83 15.90 0.63 -0.28
N SER A 84 16.42 1.67 0.39
CA SER A 84 15.61 2.53 1.26
C SER A 84 14.69 3.43 0.44
N ILE A 85 15.20 4.02 -0.64
CA ILE A 85 14.43 4.84 -1.58
C ILE A 85 13.29 4.00 -2.17
N GLU A 86 13.60 2.79 -2.58
CA GLU A 86 12.64 1.89 -3.20
C GLU A 86 11.57 1.40 -2.20
N LYS A 87 11.94 1.15 -0.94
CA LYS A 87 10.97 0.85 0.12
C LYS A 87 9.97 1.99 0.29
N VAL A 88 10.44 3.24 0.27
CA VAL A 88 9.56 4.42 0.35
C VAL A 88 8.68 4.53 -0.89
N ALA A 89 9.24 4.33 -2.09
CA ALA A 89 8.48 4.36 -3.35
C ALA A 89 7.36 3.30 -3.38
N ALA A 90 7.64 2.08 -2.92
CA ALA A 90 6.66 1.02 -2.82
C ALA A 90 5.54 1.35 -1.83
N GLU A 91 5.87 1.98 -0.70
CA GLU A 91 4.88 2.39 0.30
C GLU A 91 3.99 3.54 -0.22
N VAL A 92 4.58 4.55 -0.88
CA VAL A 92 3.84 5.64 -1.54
C VAL A 92 2.87 5.05 -2.57
N MET A 93 3.35 4.16 -3.43
CA MET A 93 2.52 3.53 -4.45
C MET A 93 1.37 2.72 -3.84
N SER A 94 1.64 2.00 -2.75
CA SER A 94 0.63 1.24 -2.01
C SER A 94 -0.45 2.16 -1.41
N ALA A 95 -0.04 3.29 -0.82
CA ALA A 95 -0.94 4.28 -0.25
C ALA A 95 -1.81 4.93 -1.35
N GLU A 96 -1.19 5.39 -2.44
CA GLU A 96 -1.89 5.97 -3.59
C GLU A 96 -2.88 4.98 -4.23
N ALA A 97 -2.48 3.71 -4.35
CA ALA A 97 -3.32 2.65 -4.87
C ALA A 97 -4.55 2.43 -3.97
N ASN A 98 -4.38 2.41 -2.65
CA ASN A 98 -5.51 2.29 -1.73
C ASN A 98 -6.47 3.47 -1.84
N GLU A 99 -5.94 4.70 -1.82
CA GLU A 99 -6.75 5.91 -1.95
C GLU A 99 -7.53 5.93 -3.27
N ALA A 100 -6.88 5.60 -4.38
CA ALA A 100 -7.52 5.60 -5.68
C ALA A 100 -8.55 4.49 -5.83
N HIS A 101 -8.34 3.33 -5.21
CA HIS A 101 -9.36 2.27 -5.15
C HIS A 101 -10.58 2.73 -4.35
N ASP A 102 -10.36 3.32 -3.18
CA ASP A 102 -11.44 3.85 -2.34
C ASP A 102 -12.24 4.94 -3.07
N LYS A 103 -11.54 5.87 -3.73
CA LYS A 103 -12.16 6.87 -4.59
C LYS A 103 -12.98 6.23 -5.70
N ALA A 104 -12.43 5.24 -6.41
CA ALA A 104 -13.18 4.54 -7.46
C ALA A 104 -14.44 3.85 -6.93
N MET A 105 -14.39 3.28 -5.71
CA MET A 105 -15.57 2.66 -5.10
C MET A 105 -16.62 3.70 -4.69
N MET A 106 -16.21 4.88 -4.21
CA MET A 106 -17.12 5.99 -3.93
C MET A 106 -17.79 6.49 -5.21
N GLU A 107 -17.03 6.66 -6.30
CA GLU A 107 -17.59 7.03 -7.60
C GLU A 107 -18.56 5.98 -8.13
N LEU A 108 -18.21 4.70 -7.95
CA LEU A 108 -19.08 3.60 -8.33
C LEU A 108 -20.41 3.64 -7.55
N GLU A 109 -20.35 3.81 -6.22
CA GLU A 109 -21.55 3.92 -5.37
C GLU A 109 -22.46 5.08 -5.79
N ALA A 110 -21.86 6.22 -6.16
CA ALA A 110 -22.55 7.39 -6.71
C ALA A 110 -23.15 7.15 -8.11
N GLY A 111 -22.93 5.99 -8.72
CA GLY A 111 -23.40 5.64 -10.06
C GLY A 111 -22.50 6.14 -11.19
N ARG A 112 -21.34 6.74 -10.87
CA ARG A 112 -20.36 7.25 -11.85
C ARG A 112 -19.41 6.15 -12.27
N VAL A 113 -19.97 5.14 -12.95
CA VAL A 113 -19.28 3.92 -13.38
C VAL A 113 -18.09 4.22 -14.31
N ALA A 114 -18.27 5.17 -15.24
CA ALA A 114 -17.21 5.56 -16.17
C ALA A 114 -15.99 6.17 -15.45
N GLU A 115 -16.24 7.02 -14.45
CA GLU A 115 -15.19 7.65 -13.64
C GLU A 115 -14.48 6.61 -12.76
N ALA A 116 -15.25 5.73 -12.09
CA ALA A 116 -14.70 4.62 -11.33
C ALA A 116 -13.79 3.72 -12.18
N ARG A 117 -14.23 3.39 -13.40
CA ARG A 117 -13.44 2.59 -14.35
C ARG A 117 -12.14 3.29 -14.75
N ASN A 118 -12.22 4.59 -15.04
CA ASN A 118 -11.06 5.39 -15.44
C ASN A 118 -10.01 5.42 -14.32
N ILE A 119 -10.42 5.69 -13.09
CA ILE A 119 -9.54 5.70 -11.92
C ILE A 119 -8.83 4.34 -11.75
N LEU A 120 -9.57 3.23 -11.81
CA LEU A 120 -9.00 1.89 -11.68
C LEU A 120 -8.01 1.55 -12.81
N GLN A 121 -8.33 1.91 -14.06
CA GLN A 121 -7.46 1.67 -15.22
C GLN A 121 -6.18 2.52 -15.19
N GLN A 122 -6.31 3.79 -14.79
CA GLN A 122 -5.17 4.69 -14.64
C GLN A 122 -4.19 4.14 -13.61
N GLN A 123 -4.70 3.67 -12.47
CA GLN A 123 -3.86 3.09 -11.42
C GLN A 123 -3.22 1.77 -11.84
N GLN A 124 -3.97 0.89 -12.51
CA GLN A 124 -3.40 -0.35 -13.06
C GLN A 124 -2.23 -0.09 -14.01
N THR A 125 -2.32 0.98 -14.80
CA THR A 125 -1.26 1.39 -15.73
C THR A 125 -0.02 1.87 -14.96
N ARG A 126 -0.20 2.73 -13.95
CA ARG A 126 0.90 3.22 -13.08
C ARG A 126 1.61 2.08 -12.37
N GLN A 127 0.83 1.15 -11.82
CA GLN A 127 1.35 -0.08 -11.20
C GLN A 127 2.19 -0.88 -12.21
N THR A 128 1.63 -1.17 -13.39
CA THR A 128 2.36 -1.98 -14.38
C THR A 128 3.66 -1.28 -14.83
N ALA A 129 3.66 0.04 -14.97
CA ALA A 129 4.86 0.80 -15.29
C ALA A 129 5.93 0.68 -14.20
N TYR A 130 5.53 0.78 -12.93
CA TYR A 130 6.43 0.61 -11.79
C TYR A 130 7.01 -0.79 -11.70
N GLN A 131 6.19 -1.82 -11.91
CA GLN A 131 6.64 -3.22 -11.94
C GLN A 131 7.72 -3.45 -13.01
N ASN A 132 7.60 -2.79 -14.17
CA ASN A 132 8.59 -2.89 -15.25
C ASN A 132 9.89 -2.15 -14.94
N MET A 133 9.86 -1.16 -14.02
CA MET A 133 11.03 -0.42 -13.57
C MET A 133 11.71 -1.08 -12.36
N MET A 134 11.01 -1.99 -11.67
CA MET A 134 11.55 -2.72 -10.52
C MET A 134 12.67 -3.70 -10.93
N PRO A 135 13.77 -3.77 -10.17
CA PRO A 135 14.80 -4.78 -10.36
C PRO A 135 14.28 -6.21 -10.11
N GLU A 136 14.72 -7.19 -10.92
CA GLU A 136 14.29 -8.61 -10.79
C GLU A 136 14.56 -9.21 -9.40
N THR A 137 15.61 -8.73 -8.72
CA THR A 137 15.98 -9.15 -7.36
C THR A 137 14.89 -8.87 -6.33
N MET A 138 13.96 -7.96 -6.63
CA MET A 138 12.88 -7.57 -5.73
C MET A 138 11.62 -8.44 -5.84
N SER A 139 11.55 -9.34 -6.82
CA SER A 139 10.41 -10.25 -7.01
C SER A 139 10.11 -11.15 -5.79
N SER A 140 11.10 -11.36 -4.92
CA SER A 140 10.98 -12.14 -3.68
C SER A 140 10.68 -11.29 -2.45
N THR A 141 10.66 -9.95 -2.60
CA THR A 141 10.47 -9.05 -1.46
C THR A 141 9.01 -9.02 -1.01
N PRO A 142 8.76 -8.78 0.28
CA PRO A 142 7.42 -8.58 0.82
C PRO A 142 6.63 -7.46 0.11
N GLN A 143 7.33 -6.40 -0.28
CA GLN A 143 6.79 -5.25 -0.99
C GLN A 143 6.23 -5.67 -2.35
N TYR A 144 6.93 -6.55 -3.06
CA TYR A 144 6.46 -7.09 -4.33
C TYR A 144 5.18 -7.92 -4.17
N GLN A 145 5.02 -8.67 -3.08
CA GLN A 145 3.81 -9.47 -2.83
C GLN A 145 2.59 -8.58 -2.55
N ILE A 146 2.75 -7.53 -1.75
CA ILE A 146 1.70 -6.52 -1.52
C ILE A 146 1.28 -5.89 -2.84
N PHE A 147 2.27 -5.54 -3.66
CA PHE A 147 2.04 -4.95 -4.97
C PHE A 147 1.25 -5.88 -5.92
N ASP A 148 1.62 -7.16 -5.98
CA ASP A 148 0.93 -8.13 -6.85
C ASP A 148 -0.51 -8.41 -6.37
N GLN A 149 -0.73 -8.39 -5.05
CA GLN A 149 -2.06 -8.46 -4.44
C GLN A 149 -2.92 -7.25 -4.82
N GLN A 150 -2.36 -6.03 -4.77
CA GLN A 150 -3.04 -4.82 -5.21
C GLN A 150 -3.42 -4.91 -6.69
N ARG A 151 -2.50 -5.31 -7.57
CA ARG A 151 -2.78 -5.48 -9.00
C ARG A 151 -3.96 -6.42 -9.25
N THR A 152 -4.01 -7.54 -8.52
CA THR A 152 -5.11 -8.51 -8.59
C THR A 152 -6.44 -7.90 -8.13
N ARG A 153 -6.43 -7.12 -7.04
CA ARG A 153 -7.60 -6.37 -6.55
C ARG A 153 -8.13 -5.39 -7.61
N PHE A 154 -7.25 -4.62 -8.27
CA PHE A 154 -7.63 -3.71 -9.33
C PHE A 154 -8.21 -4.44 -10.54
N ALA A 155 -7.56 -5.51 -11.01
CA ALA A 155 -8.05 -6.31 -12.14
C ALA A 155 -9.45 -6.90 -11.87
N SER A 156 -9.66 -7.47 -10.69
CA SER A 156 -10.96 -7.99 -10.26
C SER A 156 -12.03 -6.90 -10.22
N SER A 157 -11.68 -5.72 -9.70
CA SER A 157 -12.59 -4.58 -9.64
C SER A 157 -12.97 -4.07 -11.04
N ILE A 158 -12.00 -3.97 -11.95
CA ILE A 158 -12.25 -3.53 -13.34
C ILE A 158 -13.20 -4.49 -14.07
N GLN A 159 -13.05 -5.81 -13.86
CA GLN A 159 -13.94 -6.81 -14.45
C GLN A 159 -15.38 -6.67 -13.93
N GLN A 160 -15.55 -6.37 -12.65
CA GLN A 160 -16.87 -6.30 -12.00
C GLN A 160 -17.57 -4.94 -12.17
N VAL A 161 -16.81 -3.85 -12.39
CA VAL A 161 -17.36 -2.49 -12.54
C VAL A 161 -18.42 -2.40 -13.64
N GLY A 162 -18.23 -3.10 -14.77
CA GLY A 162 -19.23 -3.12 -15.85
C GLY A 162 -20.54 -3.80 -15.45
N ALA A 163 -20.48 -4.92 -14.71
CA ALA A 163 -21.67 -5.60 -14.20
C ALA A 163 -22.36 -4.81 -13.08
N ALA A 164 -21.63 -3.94 -12.39
CA ALA A 164 -22.11 -3.12 -11.28
C ALA A 164 -22.90 -1.87 -11.73
N GLU A 165 -22.91 -1.54 -13.03
CA GLU A 165 -23.62 -0.39 -13.59
C GLU A 165 -25.13 -0.44 -13.30
N HIS A 166 -25.74 -1.60 -13.51
CA HIS A 166 -27.18 -1.80 -13.31
C HIS A 166 -27.54 -2.59 -12.05
N ASN A 167 -26.55 -2.88 -11.18
CA ASN A 167 -26.75 -3.70 -10.00
C ASN A 167 -26.27 -2.99 -8.73
N GLY A 168 -27.20 -2.33 -8.03
CA GLY A 168 -26.91 -1.61 -6.79
C GLY A 168 -26.45 -2.50 -5.62
N GLN A 169 -26.86 -3.78 -5.58
CA GLN A 169 -26.35 -4.73 -4.60
C GLN A 169 -24.89 -5.09 -4.87
N LEU A 170 -24.55 -5.31 -6.14
CA LEU A 170 -23.17 -5.58 -6.55
C LEU A 170 -22.25 -4.40 -6.23
N ARG A 171 -22.68 -3.16 -6.48
CA ARG A 171 -21.91 -1.95 -6.09
C ARG A 171 -21.58 -1.92 -4.61
N ARG A 172 -22.60 -2.15 -3.76
CA ARG A 172 -22.42 -2.17 -2.30
C ARG A 172 -21.50 -3.29 -1.86
N ASN A 173 -21.64 -4.48 -2.44
CA ASN A 173 -20.77 -5.62 -2.13
C ASN A 173 -19.32 -5.35 -2.56
N MET A 174 -19.10 -4.71 -3.71
CA MET A 174 -17.76 -4.32 -4.15
C MET A 174 -17.12 -3.30 -3.20
N GLN A 175 -17.88 -2.32 -2.73
CA GLN A 175 -17.40 -1.34 -1.76
C GLN A 175 -17.07 -1.99 -0.39
N LEU A 176 -17.92 -2.89 0.09
CA LEU A 176 -17.68 -3.61 1.34
C LEU A 176 -16.45 -4.52 1.25
N ASN A 177 -16.33 -5.27 0.16
CA ASN A 177 -15.15 -6.09 -0.11
C ASN A 177 -13.89 -5.23 -0.23
N SER A 178 -13.98 -4.08 -0.88
CA SER A 178 -12.89 -3.12 -0.99
C SER A 178 -12.41 -2.65 0.38
N ARG A 179 -13.34 -2.21 1.26
CA ARG A 179 -13.00 -1.78 2.63
C ARG A 179 -12.36 -2.90 3.44
N ARG A 180 -12.92 -4.11 3.36
CA ARG A 180 -12.37 -5.28 4.06
C ARG A 180 -10.94 -5.58 3.60
N GLN A 181 -10.70 -5.56 2.30
CA GLN A 181 -9.40 -5.84 1.72
C GLN A 181 -8.38 -4.71 1.99
N GLY A 182 -8.81 -3.46 1.98
CA GLY A 182 -8.00 -2.31 2.40
C GLY A 182 -7.55 -2.41 3.86
N GLN A 183 -8.48 -2.79 4.76
CA GLN A 183 -8.15 -3.03 6.18
C GLN A 183 -7.17 -4.18 6.38
N GLN A 184 -7.28 -5.25 5.58
CA GLN A 184 -6.32 -6.37 5.59
C GLN A 184 -4.91 -5.91 5.21
N MET A 185 -4.79 -5.14 4.12
CA MET A 185 -3.50 -4.63 3.66
C MET A 185 -2.88 -3.62 4.63
N ALA A 186 -3.70 -2.79 5.28
CA ALA A 186 -3.24 -1.82 6.28
C ALA A 186 -2.63 -2.47 7.54
N GLN A 187 -2.98 -3.72 7.85
CA GLN A 187 -2.40 -4.47 8.98
C GLN A 187 -1.00 -5.04 8.67
N GLY A 188 -0.52 -4.91 7.43
CA GLY A 188 0.75 -5.46 6.98
C GLY A 188 0.64 -6.92 6.53
N TYR A 189 1.35 -7.26 5.45
CA TYR A 189 1.26 -8.56 4.77
C TYR A 189 1.59 -9.76 5.67
N PHE A 190 2.63 -9.63 6.52
CA PHE A 190 3.04 -10.70 7.44
C PHE A 190 2.43 -10.61 8.83
N SER A 191 1.50 -9.68 9.07
CA SER A 191 0.81 -9.70 10.35
C SER A 191 0.08 -11.04 10.52
N SER A 192 0.20 -11.62 11.72
CA SER A 192 -0.49 -12.86 12.07
C SER A 192 -2.01 -12.74 11.89
N SER A 193 -2.56 -11.54 12.09
CA SER A 193 -3.96 -11.23 11.83
C SER A 193 -4.31 -11.32 10.34
N ASN A 194 -3.44 -10.80 9.47
CA ASN A 194 -3.63 -10.83 8.01
C ASN A 194 -3.47 -12.27 7.48
N GLN A 195 -2.47 -13.02 7.94
CA GLN A 195 -2.30 -14.44 7.59
C GLN A 195 -3.47 -15.32 8.05
N ALA A 196 -4.00 -15.08 9.26
CA ALA A 196 -5.16 -15.81 9.75
C ALA A 196 -6.42 -15.51 8.92
N GLN A 197 -6.62 -14.25 8.53
CA GLN A 197 -7.73 -13.88 7.65
C GLN A 197 -7.59 -14.43 6.24
N MET A 198 -6.40 -14.38 5.63
CA MET A 198 -6.15 -15.00 4.31
C MET A 198 -6.49 -16.49 4.32
N ARG A 199 -6.05 -17.23 5.35
CA ARG A 199 -6.43 -18.65 5.49
C ARG A 199 -7.94 -18.84 5.72
N SER A 200 -8.58 -17.95 6.48
CA SER A 200 -10.03 -18.00 6.67
C SER A 200 -10.79 -17.76 5.38
N ASP A 201 -10.34 -16.84 4.53
CA ASP A 201 -10.95 -16.53 3.24
C ASP A 201 -10.71 -17.68 2.24
N GLU A 202 -9.54 -18.32 2.24
CA GLU A 202 -9.26 -19.54 1.47
C GLU A 202 -10.17 -20.71 1.88
N ILE A 203 -10.34 -20.93 3.19
CA ILE A 203 -11.25 -21.94 3.74
C ILE A 203 -12.68 -21.64 3.26
N ASN A 204 -13.16 -20.41 3.43
CA ASN A 204 -14.51 -20.04 3.03
C ASN A 204 -14.74 -20.14 1.51
N ALA A 205 -13.74 -19.85 0.69
CA ALA A 205 -13.81 -20.04 -0.76
C ALA A 205 -13.98 -21.52 -1.15
N ASN A 206 -13.33 -22.43 -0.41
CA ASN A 206 -13.45 -23.87 -0.61
C ASN A 206 -14.78 -24.45 -0.12
N TYR A 207 -15.38 -23.87 0.92
CA TYR A 207 -16.65 -24.34 1.49
C TYR A 207 -17.90 -23.59 0.96
N GLY A 208 -17.72 -22.51 0.19
CA GLY A 208 -18.80 -21.73 -0.42
C GLY A 208 -19.29 -22.23 -1.78
N GLN A 209 -18.65 -23.25 -2.36
CA GLN A 209 -19.12 -23.92 -3.57
C GLN A 209 -20.34 -24.80 -3.20
N PRO A 210 -21.52 -24.61 -3.80
CA PRO A 210 -22.62 -25.56 -3.61
C PRO A 210 -22.13 -26.95 -4.06
N PRO A 211 -22.45 -28.03 -3.32
CA PRO A 211 -22.04 -29.37 -3.70
C PRO A 211 -22.51 -29.64 -5.14
N PRO A 212 -21.68 -30.29 -5.97
CA PRO A 212 -22.10 -30.66 -7.32
C PRO A 212 -23.40 -31.48 -7.21
N PRO A 213 -24.38 -31.26 -8.11
CA PRO A 213 -25.65 -31.97 -8.03
C PRO A 213 -25.38 -33.48 -8.05
N PHE A 214 -25.86 -34.18 -7.03
CA PHE A 214 -25.82 -35.63 -6.93
C PHE A 214 -26.61 -36.23 -8.11
N ASN A 215 -25.94 -36.52 -9.22
CA ASN A 215 -26.47 -37.41 -10.24
C ASN A 215 -26.38 -38.85 -9.71
N GLN A 216 -27.39 -39.26 -8.94
CA GLN A 216 -27.62 -40.67 -8.66
C GLN A 216 -28.14 -41.34 -9.94
N GLN A 217 -27.24 -41.84 -10.79
CA GLN A 217 -27.56 -42.98 -11.64
C GLN A 217 -27.13 -44.26 -10.92
N PHE A 218 -28.02 -44.76 -10.06
CA PHE A 218 -27.99 -46.16 -9.64
C PHE A 218 -28.23 -47.03 -10.89
N GLN A 219 -27.18 -47.64 -11.42
CA GLN A 219 -27.34 -48.80 -12.30
C GLN A 219 -27.33 -50.06 -11.41
N PRO A 220 -28.40 -50.87 -11.38
CA PRO A 220 -28.38 -52.12 -10.64
C PRO A 220 -27.43 -53.12 -11.33
N PRO A 221 -26.78 -54.01 -10.55
CA PRO A 221 -25.90 -55.03 -11.11
C PRO A 221 -26.70 -56.01 -11.96
N LYS A 222 -26.20 -56.31 -13.16
CA LYS A 222 -26.73 -57.39 -14.01
C LYS A 222 -26.32 -58.73 -13.40
N TYR A 223 -27.30 -59.53 -13.02
CA TYR A 223 -27.14 -60.97 -12.80
C TYR A 223 -27.02 -61.69 -14.14
#